data_AF-A0A351TP54-F1
#
_entry.id   AF-A0A351TP54-F1
#
_cell.length_a   1.000
_cell.length_b   1.000
_cell.length_c   1.000
_cell.angle_alpha   90.00
_cell.angle_beta   90.00
_cell.angle_gamma   90.00
#
_symmetry.space_group_name_H-M   'P 1'
#
loop_
_entity.id
_entity.type
_entity.pdbx_description
1 polymer ?
#
loop_
_entity_poly.entity_id
_entity_poly.type
_entity_poly.pdbx_seq_one_letter_code
_entity_poly.pdbx_strand_id
1 'polypeptide(L)' 'IDWDRYDRIKSQYRNKIRTLEEKCSAVEEYIEGISDSMTRRIFRMYFLEGRKQKDIGKAVHMDRSRVSRKINDYFHDTAK' A
#
# COMPACT_ATOMS: atom_id res chain seq x y z
N ILE A 1 22.04 33.85 11.73
CA ILE A 1 21.27 32.65 11.35
C ILE A 1 22.20 31.80 10.49
N ASP A 2 22.40 30.53 10.85
CA ASP A 2 23.25 29.60 10.07
C ASP A 2 22.45 29.03 8.90
N TRP A 3 22.56 29.70 7.76
CA TRP A 3 21.81 29.38 6.54
C TRP A 3 22.30 28.10 5.87
N ASP A 4 23.59 27.77 5.98
CA ASP A 4 24.17 26.56 5.39
C ASP A 4 23.66 25.30 6.09
N ARG A 5 23.60 25.35 7.43
CA ARG A 5 22.99 24.27 8.22
C ARG A 5 21.51 24.11 7.89
N TYR A 6 20.79 25.22 7.75
CA TYR A 6 19.37 25.20 7.37
C TYR A 6 19.15 24.52 6.02
N ASP A 7 19.92 24.88 5.00
CA ASP A 7 19.74 24.33 3.65
C ASP A 7 20.10 22.84 3.58
N ARG A 8 21.17 22.41 4.25
CA ARG A 8 21.54 20.98 4.34
C ARG A 8 20.42 20.15 4.96
N ILE A 9 19.86 20.61 6.08
CA ILE A 9 18.76 19.91 6.77
C ILE A 9 17.52 19.86 5.86
N LYS A 10 17.18 20.98 5.21
CA LYS A 10 16.06 21.06 4.26
C LYS A 10 16.24 20.09 3.09
N SER A 11 17.43 20.01 2.50
CA SER A 11 17.74 19.07 1.42
C SER A 11 17.63 17.61 1.89
N GLN A 12 18.08 17.29 3.10
CA GLN A 12 17.94 15.94 3.66
C GLN A 12 16.46 15.55 3.84
N TYR A 13 15.63 16.44 4.39
CA TYR A 13 14.20 16.17 4.54
C TYR A 13 13.51 16.04 3.18
N ARG A 14 13.85 16.89 2.20
CA ARG A 14 13.32 16.77 0.83
C ARG A 14 13.65 15.42 0.20
N ASN A 15 14.89 14.95 0.34
CA ASN A 15 15.28 13.64 -0.16
C ASN A 15 14.51 12.51 0.54
N LYS A 16 14.32 12.59 1.87
CA LYS A 16 13.52 11.61 2.62
C LYS A 16 12.06 11.59 2.18
N ILE A 17 11.45 12.76 1.99
CA ILE A 17 10.07 12.89 1.50
C ILE A 17 9.96 12.26 0.11
N ARG A 18 10.84 12.63 -0.83
CA ARG A 18 10.83 12.07 -2.19
C ARG A 18 10.92 10.54 -2.17
N THR A 19 11.85 9.97 -1.40
CA THR A 19 11.98 8.51 -1.31
C THR A 19 10.75 7.83 -0.69
N LEU A 20 10.06 8.50 0.24
CA LEU A 20 8.79 7.97 0.77
C LEU A 20 7.68 8.04 -0.28
N GLU A 21 7.59 9.15 -1.02
CA GLU A 21 6.62 9.33 -2.11
C GLU A 21 6.82 8.28 -3.20
N GLU A 22 8.07 8.05 -3.64
CA GLU A 22 8.42 7.02 -4.63
C GLU A 22 8.00 5.61 -4.15
N LYS A 23 8.23 5.30 -2.87
CA LYS A 23 7.80 4.01 -2.29
C LYS A 23 6.28 3.88 -2.22
N CYS A 24 5.57 4.95 -1.86
CA CYS A 24 4.12 4.95 -1.85
C CYS A 24 3.57 4.76 -3.28
N SER A 25 4.09 5.50 -4.26
CA SER A 25 3.69 5.38 -5.67
C SER A 25 3.90 3.96 -6.19
N ALA A 26 5.04 3.35 -5.90
CA ALA A 26 5.33 1.98 -6.32
C ALA A 26 4.33 0.96 -5.75
N VAL A 27 3.88 1.14 -4.49
CA VAL A 27 2.87 0.27 -3.88
C VAL A 27 1.49 0.52 -4.49
N GLU A 28 1.13 1.78 -4.74
CA GLU A 28 -0.14 2.15 -5.38
C GLU A 28 -0.22 1.59 -6.81
N GLU A 29 0.81 1.80 -7.63
CA GLU A 29 0.91 1.27 -8.99
C GLU A 29 0.83 -0.26 -9.03
N TYR A 30 1.54 -0.93 -8.10
CA TYR A 30 1.46 -2.39 -7.97
C TYR A 30 0.03 -2.87 -7.69
N ILE A 31 -0.67 -2.21 -6.76
CA ILE A 31 -2.05 -2.57 -6.42
C ILE A 31 -2.98 -2.26 -7.59
N GLU A 32 -2.86 -1.12 -8.24
CA GLU A 32 -3.71 -0.77 -9.39
C GLU A 32 -3.51 -1.72 -10.58
N GLY A 33 -2.31 -2.27 -10.74
CA GLY A 33 -1.99 -3.29 -11.74
C GLY A 33 -2.67 -4.66 -11.53
N ILE A 34 -3.21 -4.96 -10.34
CA ILE A 34 -3.94 -6.20 -10.07
C ILE A 34 -5.16 -6.27 -10.98
N SER A 35 -5.30 -7.31 -11.82
CA SER A 35 -6.42 -7.43 -12.78
C SER A 35 -7.78 -7.62 -12.11
N ASP A 36 -7.87 -8.53 -11.13
CA ASP A 36 -9.12 -8.83 -10.44
C ASP A 36 -9.58 -7.66 -9.56
N SER A 37 -10.72 -7.07 -9.92
CA SER A 37 -11.23 -5.85 -9.31
C SER A 37 -11.53 -6.00 -7.82
N MET A 38 -11.97 -7.19 -7.39
CA MET A 38 -12.25 -7.47 -5.99
C MET A 38 -10.97 -7.63 -5.17
N THR A 39 -9.96 -8.33 -5.69
CA THR A 39 -8.63 -8.45 -5.07
C THR A 39 -7.99 -7.06 -4.98
N ARG A 40 -8.04 -6.27 -6.05
CA ARG A 40 -7.57 -4.88 -6.06
C ARG A 40 -8.21 -4.06 -4.93
N ARG A 41 -9.55 -4.12 -4.80
CA ARG A 41 -10.28 -3.41 -3.73
C ARG A 41 -9.88 -3.89 -2.33
N ILE A 42 -9.71 -5.20 -2.13
CA ILE A 42 -9.22 -5.76 -0.86
C ILE A 42 -7.81 -5.26 -0.53
N PHE A 43 -6.92 -5.23 -1.52
CA PHE A 43 -5.53 -4.79 -1.35
C PHE A 43 -5.44 -3.30 -1.02
N ARG A 44 -6.21 -2.44 -1.71
CA ARG A 44 -6.31 -1.01 -1.35
C ARG A 44 -6.71 -0.83 0.10
N MET A 45 -7.81 -1.47 0.52
CA MET A 45 -8.31 -1.35 1.88
C MET A 45 -7.31 -1.88 2.93
N TYR A 46 -6.55 -2.93 2.61
CA TYR A 46 -5.62 -3.54 3.55
C TYR A 46 -4.28 -2.81 3.62
N PHE A 47 -3.63 -2.57 2.47
CA PHE A 47 -2.27 -2.05 2.41
C PHE A 47 -2.19 -0.52 2.30
N LEU A 48 -3.13 0.13 1.60
CA LEU A 48 -3.14 1.60 1.49
C LEU A 48 -3.91 2.24 2.64
N GLU A 49 -5.08 1.70 2.99
CA GLU A 49 -5.94 2.26 4.04
C GLU A 49 -5.66 1.69 5.44
N GLY A 50 -4.85 0.63 5.55
CA GLY A 50 -4.49 0.01 6.84
C GLY A 50 -5.66 -0.66 7.58
N ARG A 51 -6.75 -1.02 6.88
CA ARG A 51 -7.93 -1.62 7.52
C ARG A 51 -7.66 -3.06 7.96
N LYS A 52 -8.28 -3.47 9.07
CA LYS A 52 -8.26 -4.87 9.51
C LYS A 52 -9.10 -5.72 8.56
N GLN A 53 -8.63 -6.93 8.23
CA GLN A 53 -9.32 -7.86 7.32
C GLN A 53 -10.77 -8.17 7.73
N LYS A 54 -11.09 -8.13 9.04
CA LYS A 54 -12.46 -8.29 9.54
C LYS A 54 -13.39 -7.16 9.06
N ASP A 55 -12.90 -5.93 9.06
CA ASP A 55 -13.67 -4.75 8.65
C ASP A 55 -13.75 -4.65 7.13
N ILE A 56 -12.69 -5.07 6.44
CA ILE A 56 -12.70 -5.26 4.97
C ILE A 56 -13.79 -6.27 4.60
N GLY A 57 -13.82 -7.43 5.25
CA GLY A 57 -14.83 -8.46 5.01
C GLY A 57 -16.26 -7.91 5.11
N LYS A 58 -16.55 -7.14 6.16
CA LYS A 58 -17.85 -6.45 6.27
C LYS A 58 -18.11 -5.49 5.10
N ALA A 59 -17.12 -4.71 4.68
CA ALA A 59 -17.25 -3.72 3.60
C ALA A 59 -17.42 -4.33 2.20
N VAL A 60 -16.96 -5.58 2.00
CA VAL A 60 -17.09 -6.32 0.73
C VAL A 60 -18.03 -7.52 0.82
N HIS A 61 -18.82 -7.64 1.88
CA HIS A 61 -19.75 -8.75 2.13
C HIS A 61 -19.10 -10.14 2.07
N MET A 62 -17.92 -10.29 2.69
CA MET A 62 -17.17 -11.53 2.79
C MET A 62 -16.73 -11.82 4.22
N ASP A 63 -16.57 -13.10 4.56
CA ASP A 63 -15.94 -13.48 5.81
C ASP A 63 -14.45 -13.08 5.84
N ARG A 64 -13.95 -12.78 7.04
CA ARG A 64 -12.51 -12.47 7.25
C ARG A 64 -11.59 -13.56 6.68
N SER A 65 -11.99 -14.83 6.77
CA SER A 65 -11.20 -15.97 6.24
C SER A 65 -11.15 -16.01 4.71
N ARG A 66 -12.20 -15.54 4.03
CA ARG A 66 -12.24 -15.39 2.57
C ARG A 66 -11.33 -14.25 2.12
N VAL A 67 -11.34 -13.13 2.85
CA VAL A 67 -10.41 -12.01 2.62
C VAL A 67 -8.96 -12.47 2.75
N SER A 68 -8.63 -13.17 3.85
CA SER A 68 -7.28 -13.71 4.06
C SER A 68 -6.85 -14.67 2.95
N ARG A 69 -7.73 -15.59 2.52
CA ARG A 69 -7.44 -16.50 1.42
C ARG A 69 -7.18 -15.76 0.12
N LYS A 70 -8.03 -14.79 -0.23
CA LYS A 70 -7.87 -14.00 -1.46
C LYS A 70 -6.51 -13.30 -1.53
N ILE A 71 -6.01 -12.81 -0.39
CA ILE A 71 -4.67 -12.21 -0.29
C ILE A 71 -3.58 -13.27 -0.53
N ASN A 72 -3.66 -14.41 0.16
CA ASN A 72 -2.66 -15.47 0.04
C ASN A 72 -2.64 -16.08 -1.37
N ASP A 73 -3.82 -16.40 -1.92
CA ASP A 73 -3.98 -16.98 -3.25
C ASP A 73 -3.38 -16.07 -4.31
N TYR A 74 -3.61 -14.76 -4.23
CA TYR A 74 -3.01 -13.79 -5.14
C TYR A 74 -1.47 -13.84 -5.14
N PHE A 75 -0.86 -13.87 -3.95
CA PHE A 75 0.60 -13.96 -3.85
C PHE A 75 1.17 -15.32 -4.28
N HIS A 76 0.41 -16.41 -4.13
CA HIS A 76 0.82 -17.73 -4.61
C HIS A 76 0.71 -17.87 -6.13
N ASP A 77 -0.35 -17.33 -6.72
CA ASP A 77 -0.56 -17.38 -8.17
C ASP A 77 0.41 -16.48 -8.92
N THR A 78 0.78 -15.32 -8.35
CA THR A 78 1.75 -14.40 -8.95
C THR A 78 3.20 -14.90 -8.83
N ALA A 79 3.47 -15.89 -7.97
CA ALA A 79 4.80 -16.48 -7.79
C ALA A 79 5.12 -17.63 -8.77
N LYS A 80 4.18 -17.99 -9.65
CA LYS A 80 4.37 -18.96 -10.75
C LYS A 80 4.76 -18.23 -12.03
#